data_AF-A0A1X0XIR3-F1
#
_entry.id   AF-A0A1X0XIR3-F1
#
_cell.length_a   1.000
_cell.length_b   1.000
_cell.length_c   1.000
_cell.angle_alpha   90.00
_cell.angle_beta   90.00
_cell.angle_gamma   90.00
#
_symmetry.space_group_name_H-M   'P 1'
#
loop_
_entity.id
_entity.type
_entity.pdbx_description
1 polymer ?
#
loop_
_entity_poly.entity_id
_entity_poly.type
_entity_poly.pdbx_seq_one_letter_code
_entity_poly.pdbx_strand_id
1 'polypeptide(L)' 'MAQPHKGQRKLIMCRPVEEVYEEVKAEAAQRGISMSQLVADVLAYRYDREDLVRELHKHPEVLPLAM' A
#
# COMPACT_ATOMS: atom_id res chain seq x y z
N MET A 1 6.34 18.24 -3.72
CA MET A 1 7.44 18.21 -2.74
C MET A 1 7.78 16.74 -2.47
N ALA A 2 9.03 16.32 -2.66
CA ALA A 2 9.44 14.96 -2.34
C ALA A 2 9.24 14.75 -0.84
N GLN A 3 8.34 13.85 -0.44
CA GLN A 3 8.21 13.54 0.98
C GLN A 3 9.56 13.02 1.47
N PRO A 4 10.16 13.63 2.49
CA PRO A 4 11.37 13.10 3.09
C PRO A 4 11.01 11.72 3.61
N HIS A 5 11.55 10.69 2.93
CA HIS A 5 11.59 9.26 3.27
C HIS A 5 10.54 8.78 4.28
N LYS A 6 9.64 7.86 3.89
CA LYS A 6 8.52 7.28 4.66
C LYS A 6 8.92 6.53 5.98
N GLY A 7 9.82 7.08 6.80
CA GLY A 7 10.49 6.45 7.93
C GLY A 7 11.79 5.72 7.53
N GLN A 8 12.33 4.90 8.45
CA GLN A 8 13.42 3.98 8.18
C GLN A 8 12.97 2.87 7.21
N ARG A 9 12.97 3.18 5.91
CA ARG A 9 12.64 2.24 4.83
C ARG A 9 13.81 2.11 3.88
N LYS A 10 13.95 0.93 3.27
CA LYS A 10 14.89 0.68 2.18
C LYS A 10 14.12 0.59 0.86
N LEU A 11 14.69 1.17 -0.20
CA LEU A 11 14.13 1.06 -1.54
C LEU A 11 14.47 -0.32 -2.10
N ILE A 12 13.45 -1.00 -2.63
CA ILE A 12 13.62 -2.21 -3.43
C ILE A 12 13.22 -1.85 -4.86
N MET A 13 14.17 -1.96 -5.78
CA MET A 13 13.90 -1.88 -7.21
C MET A 13 13.53 -3.29 -7.69
N CYS A 14 12.28 -3.48 -8.12
CA CYS A 14 11.83 -4.76 -8.68
C CYS A 14 11.24 -4.58 -10.07
N ARG A 15 11.14 -5.68 -10.82
CA ARG A 15 10.53 -5.75 -12.15
C ARG A 15 9.46 -6.84 -12.13
N PRO A 16 8.26 -6.54 -11.59
CA PRO A 16 7.15 -7.50 -11.63
C PRO A 16 6.77 -7.79 -13.09
N VAL A 17 6.17 -8.96 -13.29
CA VAL A 17 5.48 -9.30 -14.55
C VAL A 17 4.38 -8.26 -14.81
N GLU A 18 4.15 -7.91 -16.09
CA GLU A 18 3.28 -6.79 -16.48
C GLU A 18 1.83 -6.97 -16.00
N GLU A 19 1.28 -8.18 -16.12
CA GLU A 19 -0.07 -8.49 -15.64
C GLU A 19 -0.20 -8.26 -14.13
N VAL A 20 0.81 -8.68 -13.36
CA VAL A 20 0.84 -8.48 -11.90
C VAL A 20 0.95 -6.99 -11.56
N TYR A 21 1.71 -6.22 -12.34
CA TYR A 21 1.81 -4.78 -12.14
C TYR A 21 0.45 -4.09 -12.30
N GLU A 22 -0.29 -4.42 -13.35
CA GLU A 22 -1.61 -3.83 -13.60
C GLU A 22 -2.64 -4.25 -12.54
N GLU A 23 -2.60 -5.49 -12.06
CA GLU A 23 -3.43 -5.94 -10.93
C GLU A 23 -3.14 -5.13 -9.66
N VAL A 24 -1.86 -4.99 -9.28
CA VAL A 24 -1.46 -4.23 -8.08
C VAL A 24 -1.85 -2.76 -8.19
N LYS A 25 -1.71 -2.18 -9.39
CA LYS A 25 -2.13 -0.80 -9.68
C LYS A 25 -3.65 -0.63 -9.56
N ALA A 26 -4.43 -1.56 -10.09
CA ALA A 26 -5.89 -1.55 -9.98
C ALA A 26 -6.34 -1.71 -8.52
N GLU A 27 -5.75 -2.64 -7.77
CA GLU A 27 -6.06 -2.84 -6.36
C GLU A 27 -5.72 -1.59 -5.52
N ALA A 28 -4.55 -0.99 -5.73
CA ALA A 28 -4.15 0.23 -5.04
C ALA A 28 -5.15 1.37 -5.31
N ALA A 29 -5.60 1.52 -6.56
CA ALA A 29 -6.62 2.51 -6.93
C ALA A 29 -7.97 2.23 -6.25
N GLN A 30 -8.44 0.98 -6.24
CA GLN A 30 -9.69 0.58 -5.58
C GLN A 30 -9.67 0.86 -4.07
N ARG A 31 -8.52 0.65 -3.43
CA ARG A 31 -8.31 0.91 -2.00
C ARG A 31 -8.05 2.39 -1.68
N GLY A 32 -7.81 3.23 -2.69
CA GLY A 32 -7.44 4.64 -2.50
C GLY A 32 -6.06 4.84 -1.88
N ILE A 33 -5.14 3.88 -2.04
CA ILE A 33 -3.79 3.91 -1.46
C ILE A 33 -2.73 3.94 -2.55
N SER A 34 -1.52 4.40 -2.24
CA SER A 34 -0.44 4.38 -3.24
C SER A 34 0.02 2.95 -3.51
N MET A 35 0.28 2.61 -4.78
CA MET A 35 0.80 1.29 -5.18
C MET A 35 2.08 0.90 -4.41
N SER A 36 3.00 1.85 -4.21
CA SER A 36 4.21 1.64 -3.40
C SER A 36 3.93 1.29 -1.93
N GLN A 37 2.81 1.79 -1.38
CA GLN A 37 2.41 1.50 0.00
C GLN A 37 1.73 0.13 0.08
N LEU A 38 0.87 -0.21 -0.88
CA LEU A 38 0.28 -1.55 -0.99
C LEU A 38 1.37 -2.62 -1.02
N VAL A 39 2.36 -2.50 -1.91
CA VAL A 39 3.46 -3.47 -2.02
C VAL A 39 4.29 -3.53 -0.73
N ALA A 40 4.53 -2.39 -0.08
CA ALA A 40 5.27 -2.37 1.19
C ALA A 40 4.50 -3.06 2.33
N ASP A 41 3.18 -2.87 2.39
CA ASP A 41 2.33 -3.51 3.40
C ASP A 41 2.17 -5.01 3.15
N VAL A 42 1.99 -5.43 1.90
CA VAL A 42 1.97 -6.87 1.52
C VAL A 42 3.29 -7.54 1.90
N LEU A 43 4.42 -6.85 1.69
CA LEU A 43 5.72 -7.37 2.12
C LEU A 43 5.79 -7.52 3.64
N ALA A 44 5.37 -6.53 4.41
CA ALA A 44 5.33 -6.62 5.87
C ALA A 44 4.42 -7.76 6.35
N TYR A 45 3.22 -7.85 5.80
CA TYR A 45 2.26 -8.91 6.07
C TYR A 45 2.83 -10.31 5.78
N ARG A 46 3.49 -10.48 4.64
CA ARG A 46 4.09 -11.76 4.21
C ARG A 46 5.17 -12.28 5.16
N TYR A 47 5.79 -11.41 5.95
CA TYR A 47 6.82 -11.73 6.95
C TYR A 47 6.28 -11.66 8.39
N ASP A 48 4.96 -11.78 8.58
CA ASP A 48 4.31 -11.80 9.89
C ASP A 48 4.57 -10.52 10.71
N ARG A 49 4.78 -9.38 10.03
CA ARG A 49 4.99 -8.04 10.61
C ARG A 49 3.78 -7.16 10.40
N GLU A 50 2.61 -7.66 10.81
CA GLU A 50 1.35 -6.90 10.79
C GLU A 50 1.43 -5.57 11.57
N ASP A 51 2.28 -5.50 12.59
CA ASP A 51 2.59 -4.29 13.35
C ASP A 51 3.20 -3.16 12.48
N LEU A 52 3.74 -3.50 11.32
CA LEU A 52 4.32 -2.56 10.37
C LEU A 52 3.40 -2.21 9.20
N VAL A 53 2.25 -2.89 9.05
CA VAL A 53 1.25 -2.62 8.01
C VAL A 53 0.57 -1.28 8.29
N ARG A 54 0.47 -0.41 7.28
CA ARG A 54 -0.06 0.95 7.47
C ARG A 54 -1.45 1.18 6.91
N GLU A 55 -1.75 0.64 5.73
CA GLU A 55 -2.93 0.98 4.94
C GLU A 55 -3.65 -0.25 4.38
N LEU A 56 -2.99 -1.41 4.24
CA LEU A 56 -3.62 -2.64 3.71
C LEU A 56 -4.89 -3.06 4.47
N HIS A 57 -4.94 -2.84 5.79
CA HIS A 57 -6.09 -3.18 6.64
C HIS A 57 -7.03 -2.01 6.90
N LYS A 58 -6.75 -0.81 6.36
CA LYS A 58 -7.67 0.31 6.49
C LYS A 58 -8.85 0.09 5.57
N HIS A 59 -10.02 -0.10 6.15
CA HIS A 59 -11.26 0.05 5.40
C HIS A 59 -11.47 1.55 5.14
N PRO A 60 -11.98 1.94 3.96
CA PRO A 60 -12.42 3.31 3.76
C PRO A 60 -13.45 3.64 4.85
N GLU A 61 -13.08 4.53 5.76
CA GLU A 61 -14.01 5.05 6.75
C GLU A 61 -15.08 5.85 6.00
N VAL A 62 -16.21 5.21 5.75
CA VAL A 62 -17.42 5.89 5.31
C VAL A 62 -17.94 6.70 6.50
N LEU A 63 -17.62 8.00 6.52
CA LEU A 63 -18.28 8.92 7.44
C LEU A 63 -19.80 8.82 7.19
N PRO A 64 -20.62 8.53 8.21
CA PRO A 64 -22.06 8.56 8.04
C PRO A 64 -22.44 9.97 7.56
N LEU A 65 -23.12 10.05 6.41
CA LEU A 65 -23.70 11.29 5.92
C LEU A 65 -24.60 11.83 7.04
N ALA A 66 -24.19 12.93 7.68
CA ALA A 66 -25.06 13.65 8.58
C ALA A 66 -26.24 14.16 7.75
N MET A 67 -27.41 13.54 7.95
CA MET A 67 -28.70 13.99 7.46
C MET A 67 -29.27 15.06 8.39
#